data_AF-A0A1S3DSS9-F1
#
_entry.id   AF-A0A1S3DSS9-F1
#
_cell.length_a   1.000
_cell.length_b   1.000
_cell.length_c   1.000
_cell.angle_alpha   90.00
_cell.angle_beta   90.00
_cell.angle_gamma   90.00
#
_symmetry.space_group_name_H-M   'P 1'
#
loop_
_entity.id
_entity.type
_entity.pdbx_description
1 polymer ?
#
loop_
_entity_poly.entity_id
_entity_poly.type
_entity_poly.pdbx_seq_one_letter_code
_entity_poly.pdbx_strand_id
1 'polypeptide(L)'
;KSHEVYSSFLLFVPELTDLCEQTIKRKQRETEPICRVPLITSLKEEQLLLNATAKPVVKLLINRHNNKYSYTSTSDDNLLKNIELFDKLALRFSGRLLFIKDVIGSSEICCWSFFGHGKKIAEVCCTSIVYATDKKHTKVEFPEARIYEETLNIILYEARNPPDQELMQATSTRGAVAGMSSYTSDEEEERSGLARLRSNKQNNQ
;
A
#
# COMPACT_ATOMS: atom_id res chain seq x y z
N LYS A 1 -64.79 -12.45 -10.89
CA LYS A 1 -63.87 -11.29 -10.98
C LYS A 1 -63.10 -11.03 -9.68
N SER A 2 -63.64 -10.42 -8.62
CA SER A 2 -62.85 -10.13 -7.41
C SER A 2 -62.32 -11.40 -6.70
N HIS A 3 -63.18 -12.41 -6.50
CA HIS A 3 -62.80 -13.68 -5.86
C HIS A 3 -61.77 -14.52 -6.63
N GLU A 4 -61.80 -14.49 -7.98
CA GLU A 4 -60.80 -15.21 -8.80
C GLU A 4 -59.41 -14.56 -8.70
N VAL A 5 -59.35 -13.23 -8.62
CA VAL A 5 -58.08 -12.51 -8.47
C VAL A 5 -57.43 -12.83 -7.12
N TYR A 6 -58.20 -12.87 -6.03
CA TYR A 6 -57.69 -13.28 -4.72
C TYR A 6 -57.25 -14.75 -4.68
N SER A 7 -57.99 -15.64 -5.34
CA SER A 7 -57.64 -17.07 -5.41
C SER A 7 -56.34 -17.30 -6.20
N SER A 8 -56.16 -16.61 -7.33
CA SER A 8 -54.92 -16.69 -8.12
C SER A 8 -53.72 -16.07 -7.39
N PHE A 9 -53.93 -15.02 -6.60
CA PHE A 9 -52.86 -14.41 -5.80
C PHE A 9 -52.42 -15.32 -4.65
N LEU A 10 -53.36 -15.95 -3.95
CA LEU A 10 -53.08 -16.89 -2.85
C LEU A 10 -52.37 -18.17 -3.31
N LEU A 11 -52.56 -18.61 -4.55
CA LEU A 11 -51.86 -19.75 -5.14
C LEU A 11 -50.36 -19.50 -5.39
N PHE A 12 -49.97 -18.24 -5.61
CA PHE A 12 -48.58 -17.87 -5.94
C PHE A 12 -47.70 -17.58 -4.70
N VAL A 13 -48.32 -17.27 -3.55
CA VAL A 13 -47.60 -16.92 -2.32
C VAL A 13 -46.74 -18.10 -1.79
N PRO A 14 -47.21 -19.36 -1.78
CA PRO A 14 -46.40 -20.50 -1.35
C PRO A 14 -45.18 -20.71 -2.24
N GLU A 15 -45.36 -20.63 -3.56
CA GLU A 15 -44.30 -20.85 -4.55
C GLU A 15 -43.20 -19.76 -4.47
N LEU A 16 -43.60 -18.51 -4.20
CA LEU A 16 -42.67 -17.41 -3.93
C LEU A 16 -41.93 -17.60 -2.59
N THR A 17 -42.62 -18.14 -1.58
CA THR A 17 -42.05 -18.41 -0.25
C THR A 17 -40.99 -19.51 -0.35
N ASP A 18 -41.29 -20.60 -1.06
CA ASP A 18 -40.36 -21.69 -1.32
C ASP A 18 -39.13 -21.21 -2.09
N LEU A 19 -39.32 -20.35 -3.09
CA LEU A 19 -38.21 -19.76 -3.86
C LEU A 19 -37.34 -18.84 -3.00
N CYS A 20 -37.95 -18.03 -2.12
CA CYS A 20 -37.23 -17.19 -1.17
C CYS A 20 -36.44 -18.04 -0.18
N GLU A 21 -37.05 -19.07 0.40
CA GLU A 21 -36.38 -19.98 1.34
C GLU A 21 -35.21 -20.73 0.69
N GLN A 22 -35.38 -21.23 -0.54
CA GLN A 22 -34.29 -21.87 -1.28
C GLN A 22 -33.15 -20.88 -1.57
N THR A 23 -33.48 -19.64 -1.91
CA THR A 23 -32.49 -18.59 -2.15
C THR A 23 -31.75 -18.22 -0.86
N ILE A 24 -32.44 -18.12 0.27
CA ILE A 24 -31.85 -17.86 1.59
C ILE A 24 -30.97 -19.04 2.01
N LYS A 25 -31.43 -20.28 1.85
CA LYS A 25 -30.64 -21.50 2.14
C LYS A 25 -29.39 -21.61 1.26
N ARG A 26 -29.45 -21.17 0.00
CA ARG A 26 -28.28 -21.09 -0.90
C ARG A 26 -27.30 -20.03 -0.43
N LYS A 27 -27.77 -18.83 -0.10
CA LYS A 27 -26.93 -17.73 0.42
C LYS A 27 -26.34 -18.03 1.81
N GLN A 28 -27.03 -18.77 2.67
CA GLN A 28 -26.50 -19.18 3.97
C GLN A 28 -25.37 -20.20 3.88
N ARG A 29 -25.33 -21.03 2.81
CA ARG A 29 -24.20 -21.95 2.55
C ARG A 29 -22.97 -21.22 2.00
N GLU A 30 -23.16 -20.08 1.35
CA GLU A 30 -22.09 -19.22 0.89
C GLU A 30 -21.73 -18.24 2.02
N THR A 31 -20.97 -18.70 3.02
CA THR A 31 -20.35 -17.77 3.96
C THR A 31 -19.40 -16.86 3.19
N GLU A 32 -19.83 -15.63 2.90
CA GLU A 32 -18.97 -14.66 2.23
C GLU A 32 -17.84 -14.27 3.19
N PRO A 33 -16.56 -14.42 2.79
CA PRO A 33 -15.44 -14.03 3.63
C PRO A 33 -15.44 -12.51 3.85
N ILE A 34 -15.25 -12.10 5.11
CA ILE A 34 -15.23 -10.70 5.56
C ILE A 34 -14.13 -9.87 4.86
N CYS A 35 -13.05 -10.53 4.44
CA CYS A 35 -11.95 -9.92 3.70
C CYS A 35 -11.45 -10.88 2.62
N ARG A 36 -11.32 -10.38 1.39
CA ARG A 36 -10.72 -11.11 0.26
C ARG A 36 -9.47 -10.36 -0.18
N VAL A 37 -8.32 -11.04 -0.09
CA VAL A 37 -7.04 -10.53 -0.56
C VAL A 37 -6.62 -11.34 -1.79
N PRO A 38 -6.70 -10.78 -3.01
CA PRO A 38 -6.14 -11.44 -4.18
C PRO A 38 -4.63 -11.63 -4.07
N LEU A 39 -4.16 -12.79 -4.52
CA LEU A 39 -2.76 -13.11 -4.74
C LEU A 39 -2.48 -13.00 -6.25
N ILE A 40 -1.60 -12.08 -6.65
CA ILE A 40 -1.23 -11.89 -8.05
C ILE A 40 0.05 -12.64 -8.40
N THR A 41 0.09 -13.17 -9.62
CA THR A 41 1.22 -13.94 -10.16
C THR A 41 1.75 -13.38 -11.47
N SER A 42 1.12 -12.33 -12.01
CA SER A 42 1.59 -11.63 -13.21
C SER A 42 1.29 -10.13 -13.17
N LEU A 43 2.14 -9.35 -13.86
CA LEU A 43 1.94 -7.91 -14.02
C LEU A 43 0.61 -7.59 -14.71
N LYS A 44 0.13 -8.47 -15.59
CA LYS A 44 -1.16 -8.30 -16.28
C LYS A 44 -2.34 -8.33 -15.30
N GLU A 45 -2.32 -9.26 -14.35
CA GLU A 45 -3.34 -9.34 -13.28
C GLU A 45 -3.32 -8.10 -12.40
N GLU A 46 -2.12 -7.61 -12.06
CA GLU A 46 -1.96 -6.37 -11.31
C GLU A 46 -2.66 -5.19 -12.00
N GLN A 47 -2.33 -4.94 -13.26
CA GLN A 47 -2.89 -3.82 -14.02
C GLN A 47 -4.42 -3.96 -14.16
N LEU A 48 -4.92 -5.17 -14.33
CA LEU A 48 -6.37 -5.42 -14.40
C LEU A 48 -7.04 -5.05 -13.07
N LEU A 49 -6.49 -5.49 -11.94
CA LEU A 49 -7.05 -5.18 -10.61
C LEU A 49 -6.99 -3.68 -10.30
N LEU A 50 -5.87 -3.02 -10.60
CA LEU A 50 -5.70 -1.58 -10.37
C LEU A 50 -6.67 -0.75 -11.22
N ASN A 51 -6.96 -1.18 -12.46
CA ASN A 51 -7.88 -0.48 -13.35
C ASN A 51 -9.36 -0.78 -13.05
N ALA A 52 -9.67 -1.94 -12.49
CA ALA A 52 -11.05 -2.36 -12.19
C ALA A 52 -11.58 -1.77 -10.87
N THR A 53 -10.69 -1.42 -9.94
CA THR A 53 -11.07 -0.92 -8.61
C THR A 53 -11.16 0.61 -8.56
N ALA A 54 -12.20 1.11 -7.89
CA ALA A 54 -12.28 2.51 -7.48
C ALA A 54 -11.72 2.75 -6.07
N LYS A 55 -11.42 1.67 -5.32
CA LYS A 55 -10.85 1.75 -3.98
C LYS A 55 -9.35 2.04 -4.05
N PRO A 56 -8.78 2.82 -3.12
CA PRO A 56 -7.33 2.87 -2.96
C PRO A 56 -6.78 1.48 -2.66
N VAL A 57 -5.55 1.23 -3.09
CA VAL A 57 -4.96 -0.11 -3.07
C VAL A 57 -3.68 -0.13 -2.23
N VAL A 58 -3.59 -1.13 -1.35
CA VAL A 58 -2.34 -1.51 -0.68
C VAL A 58 -1.87 -2.83 -1.29
N LYS A 59 -0.69 -2.83 -1.88
CA LYS A 59 -0.06 -4.03 -2.43
C LYS A 59 1.15 -4.38 -1.59
N LEU A 60 1.22 -5.62 -1.12
CA LEU A 60 2.40 -6.17 -0.45
C LEU A 60 3.07 -7.21 -1.36
N LEU A 61 4.25 -6.84 -1.86
CA LEU A 61 5.18 -7.73 -2.54
C LEU A 61 6.00 -8.49 -1.51
N ILE A 62 6.05 -9.82 -1.61
CA ILE A 62 6.85 -10.68 -0.74
C ILE A 62 7.66 -11.63 -1.60
N ASN A 63 8.98 -11.54 -1.50
CA ASN A 63 9.88 -12.50 -2.14
C ASN A 63 10.54 -13.41 -1.09
N ARG A 64 9.76 -14.36 -0.56
CA ARG A 64 10.25 -15.37 0.39
C ARG A 64 11.36 -16.25 -0.22
N HIS A 65 11.42 -16.35 -1.54
CA HIS A 65 12.40 -17.18 -2.26
C HIS A 65 13.75 -16.49 -2.46
N ASN A 66 13.88 -15.20 -2.08
CA ASN A 66 15.15 -14.49 -2.13
C ASN A 66 16.07 -14.93 -0.98
N ASN A 67 16.71 -16.07 -1.20
CA ASN A 67 17.62 -16.75 -0.31
C ASN A 67 18.63 -15.84 0.38
N LYS A 68 19.12 -14.77 -0.27
CA LYS A 68 20.09 -13.83 0.32
C LYS A 68 19.65 -13.23 1.66
N TYR A 69 18.34 -13.22 1.93
CA TYR A 69 17.75 -12.57 3.09
C TYR A 69 17.05 -13.53 4.06
N SER A 70 16.92 -14.81 3.70
CA SER A 70 16.12 -15.81 4.42
C SER A 70 16.91 -16.66 5.44
N TYR A 71 18.20 -16.38 5.68
CA TYR A 71 19.09 -17.30 6.42
C TYR A 71 19.35 -16.94 7.90
N THR A 72 18.57 -16.05 8.52
CA THR A 72 18.61 -15.88 9.99
C THR A 72 17.22 -15.98 10.57
N SER A 73 17.09 -16.59 11.75
CA SER A 73 15.81 -16.70 12.47
C SER A 73 15.17 -15.33 12.70
N THR A 74 15.97 -14.31 13.04
CA THR A 74 15.51 -12.93 13.24
C THR A 74 14.91 -12.32 11.98
N SER A 75 15.48 -12.59 10.79
CA SER A 75 14.94 -12.09 9.53
C SER A 75 13.61 -12.76 9.16
N ASP A 76 13.47 -14.06 9.45
CA ASP A 76 12.21 -14.79 9.24
C ASP A 76 11.10 -14.28 10.17
N ASP A 77 11.40 -14.11 11.47
CA ASP A 77 10.47 -13.52 12.44
C ASP A 77 9.99 -12.12 12.02
N ASN A 78 10.90 -11.29 11.51
CA ASN A 78 10.56 -9.96 11.03
C ASN A 78 9.69 -10.00 9.77
N LEU A 79 9.94 -10.93 8.85
CA LEU A 79 9.08 -11.12 7.68
C LEU A 79 7.68 -11.56 8.10
N LEU A 80 7.57 -12.49 9.04
CA LEU A 80 6.29 -12.96 9.58
C LEU A 80 5.51 -11.82 10.26
N LYS A 81 6.17 -10.97 11.05
CA LYS A 81 5.54 -9.77 11.63
C LYS A 81 5.04 -8.80 10.56
N ASN A 82 5.76 -8.64 9.46
CA ASN A 82 5.34 -7.78 8.36
C ASN A 82 4.08 -8.35 7.65
N ILE A 83 4.02 -9.67 7.45
CA ILE A 83 2.84 -10.36 6.90
C ILE A 83 1.66 -10.23 7.86
N GLU A 84 1.88 -10.39 9.17
CA GLU A 84 0.83 -10.25 10.18
C GLU A 84 0.27 -8.82 10.21
N LEU A 85 1.13 -7.80 10.09
CA LEU A 85 0.72 -6.41 9.97
C LEU A 85 -0.20 -6.21 8.75
N PHE A 86 0.16 -6.79 7.60
CA PHE A 86 -0.67 -6.75 6.41
C PHE A 86 -2.04 -7.38 6.64
N ASP A 87 -2.10 -8.57 7.23
CA ASP A 87 -3.37 -9.25 7.48
C ASP A 87 -4.25 -8.46 8.48
N LYS A 88 -3.65 -7.85 9.52
CA LYS A 88 -4.33 -6.94 10.45
C LYS A 88 -4.94 -5.74 9.74
N LEU A 89 -4.18 -5.07 8.88
CA LEU A 89 -4.66 -3.92 8.10
C LEU A 89 -5.75 -4.33 7.10
N ALA A 90 -5.56 -5.46 6.42
CA ALA A 90 -6.50 -6.01 5.46
C ALA A 90 -7.85 -6.32 6.11
N LEU A 91 -7.86 -6.89 7.31
CA LEU A 91 -9.08 -7.12 8.08
C LEU A 91 -9.70 -5.80 8.55
N ARG A 92 -8.87 -4.86 9.04
CA ARG A 92 -9.34 -3.59 9.62
C ARG A 92 -9.97 -2.65 8.60
N PHE A 93 -9.53 -2.71 7.36
CA PHE A 93 -9.93 -1.79 6.28
C PHE A 93 -10.53 -2.50 5.05
N SER A 94 -10.98 -3.76 5.18
CA SER A 94 -11.51 -4.58 4.07
C SER A 94 -12.66 -3.93 3.28
N GLY A 95 -13.47 -3.11 3.94
CA GLY A 95 -14.55 -2.36 3.31
C GLY A 95 -14.07 -1.17 2.46
N ARG A 96 -12.92 -0.58 2.80
CA ARG A 96 -12.46 0.73 2.34
C ARG A 96 -11.31 0.65 1.33
N LEU A 97 -10.36 -0.22 1.61
CA LEU A 97 -9.15 -0.40 0.81
C LEU A 97 -9.18 -1.78 0.13
N LEU A 98 -8.58 -1.86 -1.05
CA LEU A 98 -8.26 -3.14 -1.68
C LEU A 98 -6.84 -3.56 -1.27
N PHE A 99 -6.71 -4.74 -0.66
CA PHE A 99 -5.40 -5.30 -0.32
C PHE A 99 -5.01 -6.37 -1.33
N ILE A 100 -3.76 -6.37 -1.79
CA ILE A 100 -3.25 -7.31 -2.78
C ILE A 100 -1.94 -7.92 -2.25
N LYS A 101 -1.79 -9.24 -2.36
CA LYS A 101 -0.50 -9.92 -2.17
C LYS A 101 0.14 -10.16 -3.53
N ASP A 102 1.40 -9.79 -3.67
CA ASP A 102 2.19 -9.91 -4.88
C ASP A 102 3.35 -10.87 -4.62
N VAL A 103 3.45 -11.91 -5.44
CA VAL A 103 4.53 -12.91 -5.40
C VAL A 103 5.30 -12.96 -6.71
N ILE A 104 5.14 -11.93 -7.57
CA ILE A 104 5.95 -11.77 -8.77
C ILE A 104 7.38 -11.50 -8.31
N GLY A 105 8.24 -12.52 -8.42
CA GLY A 105 9.60 -12.47 -7.88
C GLY A 105 10.38 -11.22 -8.32
N SER A 106 10.74 -10.37 -7.36
CA SER A 106 11.53 -9.13 -7.55
C SER A 106 12.93 -9.22 -6.94
N SER A 107 13.79 -8.23 -7.17
CA SER A 107 15.04 -8.06 -6.42
C SER A 107 14.82 -7.73 -4.93
N GLU A 108 13.70 -7.09 -4.62
CA GLU A 108 13.34 -6.67 -3.26
C GLU A 108 12.87 -7.84 -2.39
N ILE A 109 13.13 -7.74 -1.08
CA ILE A 109 12.71 -8.73 -0.07
C ILE A 109 11.20 -8.63 0.16
N CYS A 110 10.77 -7.41 0.47
CA CYS A 110 9.39 -7.04 0.66
C CYS A 110 9.22 -5.58 0.21
N CYS A 111 8.07 -5.26 -0.34
CA CYS A 111 7.75 -3.90 -0.72
C CYS A 111 6.25 -3.65 -0.56
N TRP A 112 5.92 -2.57 0.14
CA TRP A 112 4.57 -2.05 0.25
C TRP A 112 4.39 -0.95 -0.77
N SER A 113 3.48 -1.14 -1.71
CA SER A 113 3.12 -0.14 -2.71
C SER A 113 1.71 0.37 -2.46
N PHE A 114 1.55 1.67 -2.51
CA PHE A 114 0.32 2.37 -2.20
C PHE A 114 -0.21 3.05 -3.46
N PHE A 115 -1.47 2.83 -3.80
CA PHE A 115 -2.08 3.36 -5.01
C PHE A 115 -3.36 4.15 -4.70
N GLY A 116 -3.47 5.32 -5.30
CA GLY A 116 -4.68 6.14 -5.32
C GLY A 116 -5.07 6.42 -6.77
N HIS A 117 -6.36 6.28 -7.10
CA HIS A 117 -6.87 6.48 -8.47
C HIS A 117 -6.11 5.69 -9.56
N GLY A 118 -5.72 4.45 -9.25
CA GLY A 118 -4.96 3.59 -10.17
C GLY A 118 -3.48 3.97 -10.37
N LYS A 119 -2.97 5.00 -9.68
CA LYS A 119 -1.57 5.44 -9.76
C LYS A 119 -0.83 5.16 -8.47
N LYS A 120 0.43 4.71 -8.57
CA LYS A 120 1.31 4.54 -7.40
C LYS A 120 1.65 5.91 -6.83
N ILE A 121 1.42 6.12 -5.55
CA ILE A 121 1.64 7.39 -4.84
C ILE A 121 2.76 7.30 -3.81
N ALA A 122 2.93 6.13 -3.17
CA ALA A 122 3.97 5.90 -2.20
C ALA A 122 4.47 4.47 -2.27
N GLU A 123 5.67 4.26 -1.72
CA GLU A 123 6.30 2.96 -1.61
C GLU A 123 7.16 2.89 -0.35
N VAL A 124 7.14 1.73 0.29
CA VAL A 124 7.92 1.44 1.49
C VAL A 124 8.54 0.05 1.36
N CYS A 125 9.85 0.01 1.10
CA CYS A 125 10.61 -1.25 0.99
C CYS A 125 11.19 -1.69 2.34
N CYS A 126 11.32 -3.00 2.52
CA CYS A 126 12.14 -3.57 3.59
C CYS A 126 13.61 -3.12 3.43
N THR A 127 14.25 -2.72 4.52
CA THR A 127 15.68 -2.36 4.53
C THR A 127 16.52 -3.57 4.94
N SER A 128 17.56 -3.85 4.16
CA SER A 128 18.56 -4.87 4.48
C SER A 128 19.79 -4.20 5.09
N ILE A 129 20.01 -4.37 6.39
CA ILE A 129 21.18 -3.86 7.10
C ILE A 129 22.24 -4.96 7.19
N VAL A 130 23.44 -4.70 6.66
CA VAL A 130 24.59 -5.61 6.74
C VAL A 130 25.60 -5.03 7.73
N TYR A 131 25.89 -5.74 8.81
CA TYR A 131 26.97 -5.39 9.75
C TYR A 131 28.26 -6.13 9.35
N ALA A 132 29.39 -5.43 9.20
CA ALA A 132 30.73 -6.03 8.98
C ALA A 132 31.48 -6.09 10.35
N THR A 133 32.36 -7.07 10.66
CA THR A 133 33.56 -7.48 9.89
C THR A 133 33.89 -8.98 9.82
N ASP A 134 33.18 -9.90 10.49
CA ASP A 134 33.56 -11.33 10.43
C ASP A 134 32.38 -12.33 10.26
N LYS A 135 31.13 -11.85 10.34
CA LYS A 135 29.93 -12.64 10.03
C LYS A 135 28.90 -11.74 9.36
N LYS A 136 28.64 -11.97 8.07
CA LYS A 136 27.64 -11.23 7.28
C LYS A 136 26.22 -11.56 7.74
N HIS A 137 25.81 -11.01 8.88
CA HIS A 137 24.42 -11.05 9.29
C HIS A 137 23.67 -9.94 8.55
N THR A 138 22.80 -10.35 7.62
CA THR A 138 21.84 -9.45 6.98
C THR A 138 20.59 -9.39 7.85
N LYS A 139 20.37 -8.26 8.53
CA LYS A 139 19.13 -8.01 9.28
C LYS A 139 18.14 -7.33 8.35
N VAL A 140 16.94 -7.90 8.26
CA VAL A 140 15.82 -7.26 7.57
C VAL A 140 15.04 -6.44 8.58
N GLU A 141 14.86 -5.16 8.31
CA GLU A 141 14.02 -4.26 9.10
C GLU A 141 12.91 -3.67 8.23
N PHE A 142 11.71 -3.53 8.79
CA PHE A 142 10.58 -2.89 8.12
C PHE A 142 10.13 -1.67 8.92
N PRO A 143 9.91 -0.51 8.27
CA PRO A 143 9.51 0.71 8.95
C PRO A 143 7.99 0.69 9.22
N GLU A 144 7.58 -0.05 10.24
CA GLU A 144 6.17 -0.26 10.65
C GLU A 144 5.38 1.04 10.76
N ALA A 145 5.92 2.03 11.48
CA ALA A 145 5.26 3.33 11.65
C ALA A 145 4.94 4.02 10.31
N ARG A 146 5.87 3.93 9.35
CA ARG A 146 5.69 4.49 8.00
C ARG A 146 4.64 3.72 7.21
N ILE A 147 4.60 2.39 7.32
CA ILE A 147 3.56 1.56 6.67
C ILE A 147 2.17 1.96 7.17
N TYR A 148 2.02 2.15 8.48
CA TYR A 148 0.76 2.62 9.07
C TYR A 148 0.38 4.01 8.56
N GLU A 149 1.32 4.95 8.58
CA GLU A 149 1.10 6.31 8.09
C GLU A 149 0.63 6.33 6.64
N GLU A 150 1.35 5.64 5.73
CA GLU A 150 0.97 5.58 4.33
C GLU A 150 -0.38 4.88 4.11
N THR A 151 -0.67 3.84 4.90
CA THR A 151 -1.99 3.17 4.84
C THR A 151 -3.12 4.13 5.22
N LEU A 152 -2.91 4.99 6.21
CA LEU A 152 -3.89 6.01 6.59
C LEU A 152 -3.97 7.13 5.54
N ASN A 153 -2.85 7.54 4.95
CA ASN A 153 -2.80 8.57 3.92
C ASN A 153 -3.59 8.16 2.67
N ILE A 154 -3.52 6.89 2.26
CA ILE A 154 -4.25 6.47 1.06
C ILE A 154 -5.77 6.43 1.24
N ILE A 155 -6.26 6.40 2.47
CA ILE A 155 -7.71 6.50 2.76
C ILE A 155 -8.27 7.83 2.26
N LEU A 156 -7.44 8.88 2.16
CA LEU A 156 -7.83 10.17 1.58
C LEU A 156 -8.22 10.08 0.09
N TYR A 157 -7.91 8.96 -0.57
CA TYR A 157 -8.26 8.69 -1.96
C TYR A 157 -9.56 7.86 -2.09
N GLU A 158 -10.29 7.62 -0.99
CA GLU A 158 -11.58 6.93 -0.97
C GLU A 158 -12.71 7.88 -1.38
N ALA A 159 -13.28 7.65 -2.58
CA ALA A 159 -14.44 8.33 -3.19
C ALA A 159 -14.16 9.64 -3.97
N ARG A 160 -14.89 9.71 -5.10
CA ARG A 160 -14.73 10.59 -6.26
C ARG A 160 -15.07 12.05 -5.97
N ASN A 161 -14.07 12.89 -5.98
CA ASN A 161 -13.90 13.90 -7.04
C ASN A 161 -12.41 13.89 -7.39
N PRO A 162 -12.01 14.17 -8.64
CA PRO A 162 -10.63 14.53 -8.90
C PRO A 162 -10.26 15.58 -7.84
N PRO A 163 -9.26 15.32 -6.98
CA PRO A 163 -8.87 16.30 -5.98
C PRO A 163 -8.55 17.58 -6.74
N ASP A 164 -9.20 18.68 -6.36
CA ASP A 164 -8.97 19.99 -6.94
C ASP A 164 -7.46 20.21 -6.92
N GLN A 165 -6.87 20.33 -8.11
CA GLN A 165 -5.41 20.24 -8.27
C GLN A 165 -4.71 21.36 -7.49
N GLU A 166 -5.45 22.43 -7.20
CA GLU A 166 -5.11 23.57 -6.38
C GLU A 166 -5.04 23.23 -4.87
N LEU A 167 -5.96 22.41 -4.36
CA LEU A 167 -5.98 21.99 -2.95
C LEU A 167 -4.81 21.05 -2.62
N MET A 168 -4.47 20.13 -3.54
CA MET A 168 -3.31 19.25 -3.38
C MET A 168 -1.98 20.02 -3.43
N GLN A 169 -1.91 21.11 -4.19
CA GLN A 169 -0.74 21.99 -4.19
C GLN A 169 -0.66 22.79 -2.89
N ALA A 170 -1.79 23.26 -2.36
CA ALA A 170 -1.86 24.03 -1.12
C ALA A 170 -1.45 23.22 0.13
N THR A 171 -1.77 21.92 0.19
CA THR A 171 -1.38 21.05 1.31
C THR A 171 -0.08 20.27 1.07
N SER A 172 0.51 20.38 -0.12
CA SER A 172 1.83 19.82 -0.39
C SER A 172 2.85 20.58 0.44
N THR A 173 3.40 19.92 1.45
CA THR A 173 4.52 20.41 2.28
C THR A 173 5.79 20.70 1.47
N ARG A 174 5.78 20.49 0.14
CA ARG A 174 6.83 20.94 -0.78
C ARG A 174 6.67 22.39 -1.25
N GLY A 175 5.52 23.05 -1.03
CA GLY A 175 5.27 24.44 -1.45
C GLY A 175 5.45 25.49 -0.35
N ALA A 176 5.41 25.09 0.93
CA ALA A 176 5.37 26.02 2.07
C ALA A 176 6.76 26.45 2.61
N VAL A 177 7.84 26.27 1.84
CA VAL A 177 9.19 26.78 2.19
C VAL A 177 9.76 27.74 1.14
N ALA A 178 8.97 28.13 0.14
CA ALA A 178 9.36 29.11 -0.87
C ALA A 178 8.68 30.47 -0.62
N GLY A 179 8.91 31.08 0.54
CA GLY A 179 8.43 32.44 0.80
C GLY A 179 8.46 32.84 2.27
N MET A 180 9.38 33.73 2.61
CA MET A 180 9.52 34.43 3.90
C MET A 180 9.90 33.59 5.13
N SER A 181 11.20 33.53 5.43
CA SER A 181 11.71 34.39 6.51
C SER A 181 13.22 34.60 6.36
N SER A 182 13.54 35.83 5.96
CA SER A 182 14.80 36.49 6.30
C SER A 182 14.81 36.66 7.82
N TYR A 183 15.50 35.76 8.52
CA TYR A 183 16.13 36.09 9.79
C TYR A 183 17.60 35.71 9.67
N THR A 184 18.42 36.73 9.85
CA THR A 184 19.87 36.67 9.87
C THR A 184 20.29 35.90 11.12
N SER A 185 20.98 34.78 10.95
CA SER A 185 21.89 34.27 11.97
C SER A 185 23.16 33.88 11.23
N ASP A 186 24.14 34.80 11.26
CA ASP A 186 25.54 34.48 11.03
C ASP A 186 25.89 33.25 11.86
N GLU A 187 26.43 32.21 11.21
CA GLU A 187 27.41 31.22 11.71
C GLU A 187 27.55 30.11 10.65
N GLU A 188 28.07 30.41 9.45
CA GLU A 188 28.71 29.41 8.58
C GLU A 188 29.77 30.08 7.67
N GLU A 189 30.88 30.52 8.28
CA GLU A 189 32.11 30.84 7.55
C GLU A 189 33.21 29.84 7.91
N GLU A 190 33.05 28.55 7.59
CA GLU A 190 34.20 27.63 7.67
C GLU A 190 34.04 26.29 6.93
N ARG A 191 33.71 26.29 5.62
CA ARG A 191 34.01 25.10 4.79
C ARG A 191 34.20 25.27 3.28
N SER A 192 34.39 26.48 2.79
CA SER A 192 34.68 26.76 1.37
C SER A 192 36.15 27.13 1.08
N GLY A 193 37.04 27.06 2.09
CA GLY A 193 38.43 27.50 1.99
C GLY A 193 39.44 26.53 1.35
N LEU A 194 39.10 25.24 1.18
CA LEU A 194 40.07 24.22 0.75
C LEU A 194 40.11 23.95 -0.77
N ALA A 195 39.19 24.52 -1.55
CA ALA A 195 39.15 24.32 -3.01
C ALA A 195 39.79 25.46 -3.83
N ARG A 196 40.12 26.61 -3.23
CA ARG A 196 40.64 27.79 -3.95
C ARG A 196 42.15 28.01 -3.88
N LEU A 197 42.89 27.20 -3.13
CA LEU A 197 44.36 27.33 -3.02
C LEU A 197 45.18 26.44 -3.97
N ARG A 198 44.54 25.75 -4.94
CA ARG A 198 45.24 24.88 -5.90
C ARG A 198 45.32 25.39 -7.34
N SER A 199 44.86 26.61 -7.64
CA SER A 199 44.82 27.11 -9.04
C SER A 199 45.75 28.29 -9.37
N ASN A 200 46.64 28.70 -8.46
CA ASN A 200 47.58 29.81 -8.69
C ASN A 200 49.07 29.41 -8.70
N LYS A 201 49.40 28.24 -9.27
CA LYS A 201 50.80 27.88 -9.53
C LYS A 201 51.02 27.26 -10.92
N GLN A 202 50.51 27.91 -11.95
CA GLN A 202 50.86 27.66 -13.35
C GLN A 202 50.66 28.97 -14.15
N ASN A 203 51.56 29.92 -13.94
CA ASN A 203 51.94 30.94 -14.92
C ASN A 203 53.14 31.72 -14.37
N ASN A 204 54.32 31.10 -14.51
CA ASN A 204 55.60 31.78 -14.68
C ASN A 204 56.67 30.73 -14.97
N GLN A 205 56.84 30.42 -16.25
CA GLN A 205 58.10 30.07 -16.89
C GLN A 205 57.97 30.35 -18.39
#